data_AF-A0A959BCL5-F1
#
_entry.id   AF-A0A959BCL5-F1
#
_cell.length_a   1.000
_cell.length_b   1.000
_cell.length_c   1.000
_cell.angle_alpha   90.00
_cell.angle_beta   90.00
_cell.angle_gamma   90.00
#
_symmetry.space_group_name_H-M   'P 1'
#
loop_
_entity.id
_entity.type
_entity.pdbx_description
1 polymer ?
#
loop_
_entity_poly.entity_id
_entity_poly.type
_entity_poly.pdbx_seq_one_letter_code
_entity_poly.pdbx_strand_id
1 'polypeptide(L)'
;MKYVTLAILALITLACGQNATDNQAGERQLESPDIQIQIQGAPAGMAYLIGSFAEQNYRADSAQIDASGAFRFKREEPYKPGLYYAFFTNNSAFQMLVDTDQTFSLSANASDVVGSMQVSGSLDNELLYKNLQFEAKMQPQFQAVAQKMRGLSPDSPEYLQGKAEQEALLAQRKAHLKEIFDSNPQAFFTKFKTAGQNPDIRDIRQPNGAEDTTAQVYFYRTEFWDNVDFSDERLLYTPVIFNKLKRYIMELTPQQPDSINKAASFLIDKVLDYPEYYKFFANWITIQYEPTKTTLMDPEAVFVHMIENYFTYDRAFWSDSAEVYSLQLRANEMAGSLVGHKGPDVQAQGPDGKMHAISDIKAPYIVVYMFNPDCEHCQEQSPKLVQFYREWKNKGVEVFGIGVDTNTEEWRAYLKKTGMDAWPNVFDPTNKAIYGKYFVDITPELYVLNPDRTIIAKNLKVNQIAKVIERDMEKRR
;
A
#
# COMPACT_ATOMS: atom_id res chain seq x y z
N MET A 1 -11.91 10.29 -24.77
CA MET A 1 -11.65 8.85 -24.96
C MET A 1 -12.26 8.13 -23.76
N LYS A 2 -13.13 7.12 -23.97
CA LYS A 2 -13.91 6.51 -22.88
C LYS A 2 -12.97 5.81 -21.88
N TYR A 3 -13.11 6.17 -20.61
CA TYR A 3 -12.39 5.61 -19.48
C TYR A 3 -12.44 4.08 -19.48
N VAL A 4 -11.28 3.45 -19.64
CA VAL A 4 -11.10 2.05 -19.24
C VAL A 4 -10.93 2.10 -17.72
N THR A 5 -12.04 2.05 -17.01
CA THR A 5 -12.03 1.75 -15.59
C THR A 5 -11.40 0.36 -15.45
N LEU A 6 -10.24 0.24 -14.80
CA LEU A 6 -9.73 -1.05 -14.32
C LEU A 6 -10.77 -1.59 -13.32
N ALA A 7 -11.77 -2.30 -13.85
CA ALA A 7 -12.59 -3.19 -13.08
C ALA A 7 -11.75 -4.45 -12.86
N ILE A 8 -11.10 -4.52 -11.70
CA ILE A 8 -10.60 -5.80 -11.19
C ILE A 8 -11.86 -6.62 -10.87
N LEU A 9 -12.37 -7.33 -11.88
CA LEU A 9 -13.29 -8.43 -11.63
C LEU A 9 -12.47 -9.48 -10.90
N ALA A 10 -12.81 -9.75 -9.65
CA ALA A 10 -12.41 -10.98 -8.98
C ALA A 10 -13.10 -12.16 -9.68
N LEU A 11 -12.56 -12.56 -10.83
CA LEU A 11 -12.94 -13.77 -11.54
C LEU A 11 -12.22 -14.93 -10.87
N ILE A 12 -12.93 -15.57 -9.93
CA ILE A 12 -12.62 -16.92 -9.46
C ILE A 12 -12.77 -17.83 -10.69
N THR A 13 -11.67 -18.12 -11.37
CA THR A 13 -11.64 -19.15 -12.40
C THR A 13 -11.27 -20.47 -11.72
N LEU A 14 -12.25 -21.37 -11.64
CA LEU A 14 -12.02 -22.80 -11.48
C LEU A 14 -11.32 -23.30 -12.76
N ALA A 15 -10.00 -23.36 -12.74
CA ALA A 15 -9.24 -24.04 -13.78
C ALA A 15 -9.18 -25.54 -13.45
N CYS A 16 -9.93 -26.35 -14.20
CA CYS A 16 -9.73 -27.79 -14.24
C CYS A 16 -8.43 -28.11 -14.99
N GLY A 17 -7.47 -28.66 -14.24
CA GLY A 17 -6.45 -29.66 -14.57
C GLY A 17 -5.79 -29.71 -15.97
N GLN A 18 -4.46 -29.71 -15.96
CA GLN A 18 -3.67 -30.80 -16.57
C GLN A 18 -2.28 -30.93 -15.92
N ASN A 19 -2.03 -32.15 -15.46
CA ASN A 19 -0.85 -32.74 -14.81
C ASN A 19 0.54 -32.21 -15.20
N ALA A 20 1.34 -31.88 -14.19
CA ALA A 20 2.79 -32.07 -14.18
C ALA A 20 3.20 -32.74 -12.85
N THR A 21 4.11 -33.69 -12.97
CA THR A 21 4.49 -34.74 -12.01
C THR A 21 5.18 -34.26 -10.74
N ASP A 22 4.61 -34.71 -9.62
CA ASP A 22 5.24 -35.39 -8.47
C ASP A 22 6.47 -34.72 -7.80
N ASN A 23 6.19 -33.96 -6.75
CA ASN A 23 7.08 -33.80 -5.60
C ASN A 23 6.21 -33.91 -4.33
N GLN A 24 6.05 -35.13 -3.82
CA GLN A 24 5.28 -35.42 -2.61
C GLN A 24 6.01 -34.95 -1.35
N ALA A 25 5.66 -33.76 -0.87
CA ALA A 25 5.40 -33.55 0.56
C ALA A 25 3.88 -33.56 0.70
N GLY A 26 3.32 -34.57 1.37
CA GLY A 26 1.88 -34.83 1.36
C GLY A 26 1.04 -33.60 1.73
N GLU A 27 0.43 -32.96 0.73
CA GLU A 27 -0.59 -31.94 0.93
C GLU A 27 -1.75 -32.59 1.69
N ARG A 28 -1.95 -32.16 2.94
CA ARG A 28 -3.13 -32.61 3.71
C ARG A 28 -4.37 -32.12 2.98
N GLN A 29 -5.20 -33.05 2.54
CA GLN A 29 -6.48 -32.73 1.91
C GLN A 29 -7.35 -31.94 2.90
N LEU A 30 -7.91 -30.82 2.43
CA LEU A 30 -8.83 -30.01 3.24
C LEU A 30 -10.11 -30.80 3.54
N GLU A 31 -10.51 -30.81 4.81
CA GLU A 31 -11.76 -31.43 5.24
C GLU A 31 -12.98 -30.61 4.78
N SER A 32 -14.08 -31.30 4.47
CA SER A 32 -15.37 -30.65 4.31
C SER A 32 -15.78 -30.00 5.64
N PRO A 33 -16.23 -28.73 5.65
CA PRO A 33 -16.44 -28.01 6.90
C PRO A 33 -17.63 -28.57 7.69
N ASP A 34 -17.39 -28.71 8.99
CA ASP A 34 -18.38 -29.11 9.98
C ASP A 34 -18.05 -28.43 11.33
N ILE A 35 -18.31 -27.12 11.38
CA ILE A 35 -17.97 -26.27 12.52
C ILE A 35 -19.22 -26.08 13.37
N GLN A 36 -19.22 -26.66 14.57
CA GLN A 36 -20.35 -26.63 15.51
C GLN A 36 -20.14 -25.56 16.57
N ILE A 37 -21.10 -24.67 16.76
CA ILE A 37 -20.95 -23.52 17.65
C ILE A 37 -22.10 -23.46 18.63
N GLN A 38 -21.79 -23.22 19.90
CA GLN A 38 -22.74 -22.99 20.97
C GLN A 38 -22.42 -21.69 21.72
N ILE A 39 -23.22 -20.64 21.51
CA ILE A 39 -23.08 -19.38 22.26
C ILE A 39 -24.25 -19.23 23.22
N GLN A 40 -24.04 -19.61 24.48
CA GLN A 40 -25.06 -19.51 25.52
C GLN A 40 -25.48 -18.04 25.70
N GLY A 41 -26.79 -17.78 25.57
CA GLY A 41 -27.36 -16.44 25.67
C GLY A 41 -27.30 -15.64 24.37
N ALA A 42 -26.84 -16.20 23.25
CA ALA A 42 -27.01 -15.57 21.94
C ALA A 42 -28.51 -15.58 21.54
N PRO A 43 -29.02 -14.46 20.98
CA PRO A 43 -30.38 -14.43 20.46
C PRO A 43 -30.52 -15.29 19.20
N ALA A 44 -31.71 -15.85 18.97
CA ALA A 44 -32.04 -16.50 17.72
C ALA A 44 -31.95 -15.49 16.56
N GLY A 45 -31.45 -15.94 15.41
CA GLY A 45 -31.13 -15.04 14.29
C GLY A 45 -30.24 -15.69 13.24
N MET A 46 -29.44 -14.87 12.57
CA MET A 46 -28.46 -15.32 11.59
C MET A 46 -27.04 -15.05 12.10
N ALA A 47 -26.20 -16.07 12.02
CA ALA A 47 -24.77 -15.95 12.13
C ALA A 47 -24.13 -15.82 10.74
N TYR A 48 -23.05 -15.04 10.63
CA TYR A 48 -22.28 -14.84 9.41
C TYR A 48 -20.82 -15.17 9.66
N LEU A 49 -20.24 -16.01 8.80
CA LEU A 49 -18.82 -16.31 8.80
C LEU A 49 -18.13 -15.39 7.79
N ILE A 50 -17.26 -14.52 8.28
CA ILE A 50 -16.56 -13.51 7.48
C ILE A 50 -15.07 -13.87 7.45
N GLY A 51 -14.55 -14.12 6.25
CA GLY A 51 -13.11 -14.29 6.02
C GLY A 51 -12.47 -13.00 5.54
N SER A 52 -11.16 -12.93 5.61
CA SER A 52 -10.36 -11.83 5.05
C SER A 52 -9.42 -12.35 3.98
N PHE A 53 -9.20 -11.55 2.95
CA PHE A 53 -8.11 -11.73 1.99
C PHE A 53 -7.51 -10.36 1.70
N ALA A 54 -6.22 -10.20 1.99
CA ALA A 54 -5.56 -8.91 1.98
C ALA A 54 -6.32 -7.84 2.80
N GLU A 55 -6.88 -6.82 2.14
CA GLU A 55 -7.65 -5.74 2.78
C GLU A 55 -9.17 -5.94 2.73
N GLN A 56 -9.64 -6.96 2.00
CA GLN A 56 -11.05 -7.18 1.75
C GLN A 56 -11.60 -8.25 2.67
N ASN A 57 -12.82 -8.02 3.14
CA ASN A 57 -13.60 -9.02 3.85
C ASN A 57 -14.64 -9.61 2.91
N TYR A 58 -14.87 -10.91 3.00
CA TYR A 58 -15.88 -11.61 2.23
C TYR A 58 -16.73 -12.49 3.15
N ARG A 59 -18.01 -12.62 2.83
CA ARG A 59 -18.90 -13.55 3.53
C ARG A 59 -18.65 -14.97 3.01
N ALA A 60 -18.10 -15.82 3.85
CA ALA A 60 -17.78 -17.20 3.53
C ALA A 60 -19.00 -18.14 3.70
N ASP A 61 -19.82 -17.90 4.72
CA ASP A 61 -21.03 -18.69 5.00
C ASP A 61 -22.02 -17.94 5.90
N SER A 62 -23.21 -18.52 6.09
CA SER A 62 -24.22 -18.08 7.05
C SER A 62 -24.98 -19.27 7.63
N ALA A 63 -25.29 -19.20 8.93
CA ALA A 63 -26.03 -20.25 9.63
C ALA A 63 -27.14 -19.65 10.50
N GLN A 64 -28.24 -20.37 10.66
CA GLN A 64 -29.30 -19.95 11.58
C GLN A 64 -28.91 -20.29 13.02
N ILE A 65 -29.11 -19.32 13.93
CA ILE A 65 -28.94 -19.49 15.37
C ILE A 65 -30.28 -19.93 15.95
N ASP A 66 -30.28 -21.08 16.63
CA ASP A 66 -31.47 -21.60 17.29
C ASP A 66 -31.76 -20.90 18.63
N ALA A 67 -32.86 -21.29 19.28
CA ALA A 67 -33.27 -20.69 20.56
C ALA A 67 -32.31 -20.96 21.73
N SER A 68 -31.41 -21.95 21.61
CA SER A 68 -30.39 -22.26 22.60
C SER A 68 -29.09 -21.48 22.36
N GLY A 69 -28.96 -20.79 21.22
CA GLY A 69 -27.74 -20.14 20.79
C GLY A 69 -26.79 -21.06 20.02
N ALA A 70 -27.27 -22.23 19.57
CA ALA A 70 -26.50 -23.16 18.76
C ALA A 70 -26.63 -22.85 17.27
N PHE A 71 -25.56 -23.02 16.52
CA PHE A 71 -25.52 -22.93 15.06
C PHE A 71 -24.34 -23.72 14.51
N ARG A 72 -24.38 -23.99 13.20
CA ARG A 72 -23.38 -24.84 12.55
C ARG A 72 -23.10 -24.35 11.14
N PHE A 73 -21.82 -24.18 10.81
CA PHE A 73 -21.38 -23.96 9.45
C PHE A 73 -21.00 -25.30 8.84
N LYS A 74 -21.79 -25.76 7.87
CA LYS A 74 -21.62 -27.07 7.22
C LYS A 74 -21.82 -26.94 5.72
N ARG A 75 -20.82 -27.38 4.95
CA ARG A 75 -20.87 -27.40 3.48
C ARG A 75 -19.96 -28.52 2.94
N GLU A 76 -20.04 -28.79 1.65
CA GLU A 76 -19.21 -29.82 1.01
C GLU A 76 -17.81 -29.28 0.68
N GLU A 77 -17.74 -28.07 0.13
CA GLU A 77 -16.48 -27.44 -0.26
C GLU A 77 -15.76 -26.82 0.95
N PRO A 78 -14.44 -27.05 1.12
CA PRO A 78 -13.66 -26.49 2.22
C PRO A 78 -13.57 -24.96 2.17
N TYR A 79 -13.49 -24.33 3.35
CA TYR A 79 -13.04 -22.95 3.44
C TYR A 79 -11.56 -22.84 3.07
N LYS A 80 -11.16 -21.65 2.59
CA LYS A 80 -9.73 -21.35 2.44
C LYS A 80 -9.11 -21.26 3.84
N PRO A 81 -7.98 -21.92 4.13
CA PRO A 81 -7.32 -21.75 5.41
C PRO A 81 -6.97 -20.28 5.69
N GLY A 82 -7.26 -19.79 6.89
CA GLY A 82 -7.15 -18.37 7.22
C GLY A 82 -7.81 -17.97 8.54
N LEU A 83 -7.88 -16.66 8.78
CA LEU A 83 -8.57 -16.07 9.92
C LEU A 83 -10.00 -15.70 9.55
N TYR A 84 -10.94 -16.15 10.37
CA TYR A 84 -12.36 -15.90 10.19
C TYR A 84 -12.97 -15.25 11.43
N TYR A 85 -14.02 -14.47 11.21
CA TYR A 85 -14.85 -13.88 12.25
C TYR A 85 -16.29 -14.39 12.11
N ALA A 86 -16.82 -15.04 13.15
CA ALA A 86 -18.23 -15.40 13.23
C ALA A 86 -19.01 -14.31 13.96
N PHE A 87 -19.83 -13.57 13.23
CA PHE A 87 -20.77 -12.59 13.78
C PHE A 87 -22.08 -13.29 14.13
N PHE A 88 -22.59 -13.08 15.34
CA PHE A 88 -23.85 -13.67 15.81
C PHE A 88 -24.85 -12.62 16.33
N THR A 89 -24.43 -11.36 16.48
CA THR A 89 -25.29 -10.17 16.59
C THR A 89 -24.62 -9.00 15.87
N ASN A 90 -25.31 -7.85 15.74
CA ASN A 90 -24.75 -6.66 15.05
C ASN A 90 -23.41 -6.17 15.63
N ASN A 91 -23.12 -6.43 16.91
CA ASN A 91 -21.90 -5.97 17.58
C ASN A 91 -21.12 -7.10 18.27
N SER A 92 -21.50 -8.37 18.10
CA SER A 92 -20.84 -9.50 18.75
C SER A 92 -20.29 -10.47 17.73
N ALA A 93 -18.98 -10.69 17.82
CA ALA A 93 -18.26 -11.64 17.00
C ALA A 93 -17.18 -12.35 17.81
N PHE A 94 -16.71 -13.46 17.29
CA PHE A 94 -15.50 -14.12 17.76
C PHE A 94 -14.66 -14.57 16.58
N GLN A 95 -13.36 -14.69 16.81
CA GLN A 95 -12.41 -15.05 15.78
C GLN A 95 -12.04 -16.53 15.87
N MET A 96 -11.85 -17.17 14.73
CA MET A 96 -11.37 -18.54 14.63
C MET A 96 -10.35 -18.66 13.52
N LEU A 97 -9.37 -19.54 13.70
CA LEU A 97 -8.48 -19.98 12.64
C LEU A 97 -9.12 -21.21 11.99
N VAL A 98 -9.14 -21.24 10.66
CA VAL A 98 -9.55 -22.43 9.90
C VAL A 98 -8.32 -22.91 9.17
N ASP A 99 -7.95 -24.18 9.36
CA ASP A 99 -6.83 -24.82 8.66
C ASP A 99 -7.34 -26.03 7.84
N THR A 100 -6.53 -27.09 7.72
CA THR A 100 -6.91 -28.31 7.00
C THR A 100 -8.00 -29.10 7.72
N ASP A 101 -8.01 -29.05 9.05
CA ASP A 101 -9.01 -29.62 9.96
C ASP A 101 -10.18 -28.65 10.13
N GLN A 102 -11.27 -28.90 9.41
CA GLN A 102 -12.46 -28.04 9.39
C GLN A 102 -13.65 -28.65 10.14
N THR A 103 -13.39 -29.71 10.92
CA THR A 103 -14.34 -30.38 11.79
C THR A 103 -14.00 -30.11 13.26
N PHE A 104 -14.65 -29.12 13.87
CA PHE A 104 -14.39 -28.76 15.27
C PHE A 104 -15.60 -28.11 15.92
N SER A 105 -15.54 -27.95 17.25
CA SER A 105 -16.58 -27.27 18.01
C SER A 105 -16.05 -26.13 18.87
N LEU A 106 -16.86 -25.08 19.01
CA LEU A 106 -16.62 -23.96 19.91
C LEU A 106 -17.85 -23.75 20.81
N SER A 107 -17.62 -23.44 22.07
CA SER A 107 -18.68 -23.04 23.00
C SER A 107 -18.26 -21.90 23.92
N ALA A 108 -19.13 -20.93 24.14
CA ALA A 108 -18.89 -19.80 25.05
C ALA A 108 -20.20 -19.20 25.59
N ASN A 109 -20.09 -18.31 26.56
CA ASN A 109 -21.16 -17.41 27.00
C ASN A 109 -21.11 -16.09 26.23
N ALA A 110 -22.26 -15.59 25.79
CA ALA A 110 -22.37 -14.34 25.05
C ALA A 110 -21.87 -13.10 25.83
N SER A 111 -21.93 -13.15 27.16
CA SER A 111 -21.45 -12.07 28.04
C SER A 111 -19.92 -12.02 28.21
N ASP A 112 -19.23 -13.13 27.95
CA ASP A 112 -17.77 -13.23 28.04
C ASP A 112 -17.24 -14.25 27.03
N VAL A 113 -17.32 -13.88 25.75
CA VAL A 113 -17.03 -14.80 24.66
C VAL A 113 -15.57 -15.28 24.69
N VAL A 114 -14.63 -14.41 25.05
CA VAL A 114 -13.19 -14.77 25.09
C VAL A 114 -12.87 -15.59 26.34
N GLY A 115 -13.28 -15.12 27.53
CA GLY A 115 -12.92 -15.73 28.80
C GLY A 115 -13.56 -17.10 29.02
N SER A 116 -14.74 -17.33 28.44
CA SER A 116 -15.48 -18.59 28.58
C SER A 116 -15.35 -19.55 27.40
N MET A 117 -14.62 -19.18 26.34
CA MET A 117 -14.47 -20.04 25.17
C MET A 117 -13.84 -21.38 25.51
N GLN A 118 -14.46 -22.44 25.03
CA GLN A 118 -13.94 -23.80 24.99
C GLN A 118 -13.94 -24.26 23.54
N VAL A 119 -12.87 -24.93 23.15
CA VAL A 119 -12.64 -25.43 21.79
C VAL A 119 -12.35 -26.92 21.89
N SER A 120 -12.84 -27.68 20.92
CA SER A 120 -12.51 -29.10 20.76
C SER A 120 -12.33 -29.44 19.28
N GLY A 121 -11.30 -30.22 18.97
CA GLY A 121 -11.04 -30.72 17.62
C GLY A 121 -10.32 -29.74 16.69
N SER A 122 -9.76 -28.65 17.23
CA SER A 122 -8.93 -27.71 16.46
C SER A 122 -7.81 -27.16 17.31
N LEU A 123 -6.59 -27.65 17.06
CA LEU A 123 -5.39 -27.24 17.80
C LEU A 123 -5.16 -25.73 17.68
N ASP A 124 -5.33 -25.17 16.48
CA ASP A 124 -5.10 -23.75 16.24
C ASP A 124 -6.06 -22.85 17.03
N ASN A 125 -7.33 -23.24 17.14
CA ASN A 125 -8.30 -22.52 17.95
C ASN A 125 -8.09 -22.74 19.45
N GLU A 126 -7.68 -23.93 19.89
CA GLU A 126 -7.29 -24.17 21.28
C GLU A 126 -6.13 -23.25 21.69
N LEU A 127 -5.08 -23.15 20.86
CA LEU A 127 -3.95 -22.26 21.09
C LEU A 127 -4.35 -20.77 21.03
N LEU A 128 -5.20 -20.40 20.07
CA LEU A 128 -5.75 -19.06 19.93
C LEU A 128 -6.44 -18.61 21.21
N TYR A 129 -7.38 -19.40 21.71
CA TYR A 129 -8.14 -19.03 22.90
C TYR A 129 -7.33 -19.18 24.19
N LYS A 130 -6.39 -20.13 24.28
CA LYS A 130 -5.39 -20.17 25.36
C LYS A 130 -4.64 -18.83 25.46
N ASN A 131 -4.18 -18.29 24.32
CA ASN A 131 -3.49 -17.00 24.28
C ASN A 131 -4.44 -15.81 24.55
N LEU A 132 -5.63 -15.76 23.94
CA LEU A 132 -6.57 -14.64 24.15
C LEU A 132 -7.03 -14.53 25.60
N GLN A 133 -7.28 -15.67 26.26
CA GLN A 133 -7.64 -15.72 27.68
C GLN A 133 -6.46 -15.28 28.57
N PHE A 134 -5.23 -15.64 28.22
CA PHE A 134 -4.04 -15.13 28.89
C PHE A 134 -3.92 -13.61 28.74
N GLU A 135 -4.06 -13.08 27.51
CA GLU A 135 -3.99 -11.65 27.22
C GLU A 135 -5.10 -10.87 27.98
N ALA A 136 -6.32 -11.41 28.03
CA ALA A 136 -7.43 -10.81 28.77
C ALA A 136 -7.15 -10.69 30.29
N LYS A 137 -6.44 -11.65 30.88
CA LYS A 137 -6.02 -11.61 32.30
C LYS A 137 -4.88 -10.63 32.57
N MET A 138 -4.01 -10.42 31.58
CA MET A 138 -2.88 -9.49 31.66
C MET A 138 -3.30 -8.03 31.45
N GLN A 139 -4.33 -7.78 30.65
CA GLN A 139 -4.73 -6.44 30.24
C GLN A 139 -5.01 -5.47 31.42
N PRO A 140 -5.74 -5.85 32.49
CA PRO A 140 -5.93 -4.98 33.65
C PRO A 140 -4.63 -4.65 34.39
N GLN A 141 -3.65 -5.57 34.37
CA GLN A 141 -2.35 -5.37 35.02
C GLN A 141 -1.53 -4.32 34.27
N PHE A 142 -1.48 -4.41 32.93
CA PHE A 142 -0.86 -3.37 32.10
C PHE A 142 -1.52 -2.00 32.29
N GLN A 143 -2.86 -1.96 32.38
CA GLN A 143 -3.59 -0.71 32.63
C GLN A 143 -3.25 -0.11 33.99
N ALA A 144 -3.18 -0.94 35.04
CA ALA A 144 -2.81 -0.48 36.38
C ALA A 144 -1.39 0.09 36.42
N VAL A 145 -0.42 -0.60 35.81
CA VAL A 145 0.97 -0.12 35.73
C VAL A 145 1.06 1.19 34.94
N ALA A 146 0.39 1.28 33.79
CA ALA A 146 0.36 2.51 32.99
C ALA A 146 -0.29 3.68 33.75
N GLN A 147 -1.31 3.43 34.58
CA GLN A 147 -1.92 4.45 35.43
C GLN A 147 -0.97 4.92 36.53
N LYS A 148 -0.22 4.01 37.18
CA LYS A 148 0.79 4.36 38.19
C LYS A 148 1.87 5.29 37.62
N MET A 149 2.30 5.03 36.38
CA MET A 149 3.37 5.80 35.73
C MET A 149 2.92 7.16 35.19
N ARG A 150 1.61 7.40 35.09
CA ARG A 150 1.06 8.58 34.41
C ARG A 150 1.37 9.87 35.18
N GLY A 151 2.06 10.80 34.52
CA GLY A 151 2.37 12.12 35.08
C GLY A 151 3.57 12.14 36.04
N LEU A 152 4.25 11.01 36.23
CA LEU A 152 5.49 10.93 36.99
C LEU A 152 6.70 11.39 36.15
N SER A 153 7.73 11.87 36.83
CA SER A 153 9.03 12.18 36.19
C SER A 153 9.75 10.88 35.81
N PRO A 154 10.40 10.77 34.63
CA PRO A 154 11.11 9.57 34.19
C PRO A 154 12.18 9.05 35.16
N ASP A 155 12.74 9.93 35.99
CA ASP A 155 13.79 9.60 36.96
C ASP A 155 13.25 9.35 38.38
N SER A 156 11.93 9.45 38.60
CA SER A 156 11.35 9.22 39.93
C SER A 156 11.43 7.73 40.31
N PRO A 157 11.68 7.39 41.58
CA PRO A 157 11.69 6.00 42.03
C PRO A 157 10.41 5.24 41.67
N GLU A 158 9.25 5.92 41.74
CA GLU A 158 7.94 5.35 41.41
C GLU A 158 7.78 5.07 39.91
N TYR A 159 8.33 5.94 39.04
CA TYR A 159 8.34 5.70 37.61
C TYR A 159 9.24 4.51 37.25
N LEU A 160 10.45 4.46 37.83
CA LEU A 160 11.39 3.35 37.61
C LEU A 160 10.82 2.01 38.10
N GLN A 161 10.12 2.02 39.23
CA GLN A 161 9.39 0.84 39.71
C GLN A 161 8.27 0.43 38.73
N GLY A 162 7.45 1.38 38.26
CA GLY A 162 6.41 1.10 37.27
C GLY A 162 6.99 0.55 35.96
N LYS A 163 8.14 1.07 35.52
CA LYS A 163 8.87 0.57 34.35
C LYS A 163 9.33 -0.88 34.55
N ALA A 164 9.91 -1.21 35.71
CA ALA A 164 10.30 -2.58 36.04
C ALA A 164 9.08 -3.54 36.10
N GLU A 165 7.95 -3.10 36.67
CA GLU A 165 6.68 -3.86 36.65
C GLU A 165 6.21 -4.08 35.20
N GLN A 166 6.28 -3.07 34.35
CA GLN A 166 5.92 -3.16 32.93
C GLN A 166 6.81 -4.16 32.17
N GLU A 167 8.13 -4.10 32.37
CA GLU A 167 9.11 -5.01 31.76
C GLU A 167 8.86 -6.46 32.20
N ALA A 168 8.54 -6.69 33.48
CA ALA A 168 8.17 -8.01 33.98
C ALA A 168 6.90 -8.56 33.31
N LEU A 169 5.86 -7.73 33.12
CA LEU A 169 4.65 -8.12 32.40
C LEU A 169 4.92 -8.44 30.92
N LEU A 170 5.79 -7.66 30.27
CA LEU A 170 6.22 -7.94 28.89
C LEU A 170 6.99 -9.26 28.79
N ALA A 171 7.89 -9.54 29.74
CA ALA A 171 8.62 -10.79 29.82
C ALA A 171 7.69 -12.00 30.02
N GLN A 172 6.68 -11.89 30.87
CA GLN A 172 5.67 -12.94 31.06
C GLN A 172 4.90 -13.22 29.76
N ARG A 173 4.49 -12.18 29.04
CA ARG A 173 3.81 -12.33 27.74
C ARG A 173 4.71 -13.01 26.70
N LYS A 174 5.99 -12.61 26.63
CA LYS A 174 6.98 -13.21 25.73
C LYS A 174 7.22 -14.68 26.07
N ALA A 175 7.34 -15.03 27.35
CA ALA A 175 7.51 -16.40 27.82
C ALA A 175 6.29 -17.28 27.48
N HIS A 176 5.07 -16.77 27.68
CA HIS A 176 3.84 -17.48 27.32
C HIS A 176 3.78 -17.84 25.82
N LEU A 177 4.06 -16.87 24.95
CA LEU A 177 4.08 -17.12 23.51
C LEU A 177 5.22 -18.08 23.13
N LYS A 178 6.40 -17.92 23.73
CA LYS A 178 7.54 -18.81 23.48
C LYS A 178 7.21 -20.27 23.81
N GLU A 179 6.56 -20.54 24.94
CA GLU A 179 6.12 -21.90 25.30
C GLU A 179 5.21 -22.50 24.23
N ILE A 180 4.24 -21.72 23.74
CA ILE A 180 3.32 -22.17 22.69
C ILE A 180 4.09 -22.44 21.39
N PHE A 181 4.97 -21.53 20.99
CA PHE A 181 5.72 -21.63 19.74
C PHE A 181 6.68 -22.80 19.73
N ASP A 182 7.43 -23.01 20.82
CA ASP A 182 8.37 -24.12 20.96
C ASP A 182 7.64 -25.48 20.93
N SER A 183 6.45 -25.55 21.54
CA SER A 183 5.66 -26.78 21.62
C SER A 183 4.86 -27.06 20.34
N ASN A 184 4.52 -26.03 19.56
CA ASN A 184 3.63 -26.13 18.39
C ASN A 184 4.19 -25.36 17.17
N PRO A 185 5.42 -25.62 16.71
CA PRO A 185 6.09 -24.79 15.69
C PRO A 185 5.41 -24.82 14.30
N GLN A 186 4.64 -25.88 14.02
CA GLN A 186 3.94 -26.07 12.74
C GLN A 186 2.47 -25.68 12.77
N ALA A 187 1.92 -25.35 13.96
CA ALA A 187 0.54 -24.89 14.08
C ALA A 187 0.35 -23.58 13.31
N PHE A 188 -0.76 -23.43 12.61
CA PHE A 188 -1.08 -22.20 11.90
C PHE A 188 -1.14 -21.00 12.85
N PHE A 189 -1.65 -21.19 14.08
CA PHE A 189 -1.63 -20.17 15.13
C PHE A 189 -0.21 -19.63 15.38
N THR A 190 0.78 -20.53 15.46
CA THR A 190 2.18 -20.16 15.69
C THR A 190 2.73 -19.37 14.52
N LYS A 191 2.48 -19.80 13.28
CA LYS A 191 2.89 -19.08 12.05
C LYS A 191 2.25 -17.70 11.98
N PHE A 192 0.94 -17.62 12.20
CA PHE A 192 0.15 -16.39 12.24
C PHE A 192 0.66 -15.40 13.29
N LYS A 193 0.84 -15.84 14.54
CA LYS A 193 1.33 -14.98 15.62
C LYS A 193 2.78 -14.56 15.40
N THR A 194 3.63 -15.46 14.89
CA THR A 194 5.04 -15.16 14.60
C THR A 194 5.15 -14.12 13.49
N ALA A 195 4.45 -14.30 12.37
CA ALA A 195 4.41 -13.34 11.27
C ALA A 195 3.92 -11.95 11.73
N GLY A 196 2.98 -11.90 12.67
CA GLY A 196 2.47 -10.66 13.27
C GLY A 196 3.45 -9.91 14.17
N GLN A 197 4.57 -10.51 14.57
CA GLN A 197 5.59 -9.85 15.37
C GLN A 197 6.43 -8.91 14.52
N ASN A 198 6.79 -7.75 15.09
CA ASN A 198 7.76 -6.84 14.50
C ASN A 198 9.13 -7.06 15.15
N PRO A 199 10.23 -6.68 14.47
CA PRO A 199 11.56 -6.74 15.06
C PRO A 199 11.66 -5.90 16.34
N ASP A 200 12.52 -6.32 17.26
CA ASP A 200 12.90 -5.49 18.39
C ASP A 200 13.77 -4.33 17.90
N ILE A 201 13.60 -3.14 18.50
CA ILE A 201 14.47 -2.00 18.19
C ILE A 201 15.82 -2.25 18.86
N ARG A 202 16.89 -2.34 18.06
CA ARG A 202 18.26 -2.54 18.55
C ARG A 202 18.77 -1.27 19.21
N ASP A 203 19.41 -1.37 20.37
CA ASP A 203 20.09 -0.23 20.99
C ASP A 203 21.47 0.00 20.34
N ILE A 204 21.45 0.72 19.22
CA ILE A 204 22.66 1.09 18.47
C ILE A 204 23.04 2.53 18.80
N ARG A 205 24.29 2.73 19.21
CA ARG A 205 24.85 4.03 19.62
C ARG A 205 25.99 4.45 18.68
N GLN A 206 26.08 5.74 18.40
CA GLN A 206 27.21 6.37 17.73
C GLN A 206 28.45 6.41 18.65
N PRO A 207 29.66 6.67 18.13
CA PRO A 207 30.87 6.77 18.95
C PRO A 207 30.81 7.80 20.10
N ASN A 208 29.96 8.83 19.96
CA ASN A 208 29.73 9.86 20.98
C ASN A 208 28.68 9.46 22.05
N GLY A 209 28.15 8.24 21.99
CA GLY A 209 27.12 7.73 22.91
C GLY A 209 25.68 8.12 22.57
N ALA A 210 25.45 8.94 21.53
CA ALA A 210 24.10 9.27 21.06
C ALA A 210 23.46 8.08 20.32
N GLU A 211 22.13 8.04 20.24
CA GLU A 211 21.40 7.01 19.49
C GLU A 211 21.69 7.12 17.99
N ASP A 212 22.02 5.99 17.37
CA ASP A 212 22.13 5.91 15.92
C ASP A 212 20.77 5.55 15.30
N THR A 213 19.88 6.53 15.25
CA THR A 213 18.53 6.35 14.72
C THR A 213 18.52 5.89 13.26
N THR A 214 19.55 6.25 12.48
CA THR A 214 19.67 5.82 11.08
C THR A 214 19.96 4.33 10.99
N ALA A 215 20.94 3.85 11.77
CA ALA A 215 21.24 2.42 11.85
C ALA A 215 20.04 1.63 12.41
N GLN A 216 19.38 2.14 13.46
CA GLN A 216 18.20 1.50 14.03
C GLN A 216 17.08 1.32 13.01
N VAL A 217 16.74 2.38 12.27
CA VAL A 217 15.71 2.30 11.21
C VAL A 217 16.13 1.34 10.10
N TYR A 218 17.41 1.34 9.71
CA TYR A 218 17.92 0.41 8.71
C TYR A 218 17.71 -1.05 9.15
N PHE A 219 18.20 -1.45 10.33
CA PHE A 219 18.06 -2.83 10.82
C PHE A 219 16.60 -3.23 11.04
N TYR A 220 15.78 -2.31 11.60
CA TYR A 220 14.36 -2.57 11.79
C TYR A 220 13.65 -2.87 10.47
N ARG A 221 13.98 -2.14 9.39
CA ARG A 221 13.41 -2.36 8.06
C ARG A 221 13.91 -3.65 7.42
N THR A 222 15.20 -3.96 7.53
CA THR A 222 15.76 -5.18 6.93
C THR A 222 15.19 -6.44 7.57
N GLU A 223 14.97 -6.41 8.89
CA GLU A 223 14.49 -7.56 9.67
C GLU A 223 12.96 -7.66 9.71
N PHE A 224 12.25 -6.67 9.14
CA PHE A 224 10.80 -6.52 9.26
C PHE A 224 10.00 -7.76 8.81
N TRP A 225 10.58 -8.53 7.88
CA TRP A 225 9.99 -9.70 7.22
C TRP A 225 10.61 -11.04 7.65
N ASP A 226 11.51 -11.06 8.64
CA ASP A 226 12.24 -12.27 9.03
C ASP A 226 11.33 -13.34 9.66
N ASN A 227 10.28 -12.88 10.35
CA ASN A 227 9.30 -13.75 10.99
C ASN A 227 8.16 -14.21 10.06
N VAL A 228 8.22 -13.86 8.77
CA VAL A 228 7.20 -14.24 7.79
C VAL A 228 7.68 -15.44 6.98
N ASP A 229 6.93 -16.53 7.08
CA ASP A 229 7.10 -17.70 6.23
C ASP A 229 6.30 -17.51 4.94
N PHE A 230 6.99 -17.13 3.86
CA PHE A 230 6.37 -16.87 2.56
C PHE A 230 5.91 -18.13 1.83
N SER A 231 6.27 -19.32 2.33
CA SER A 231 5.69 -20.57 1.81
C SER A 231 4.28 -20.86 2.33
N ASP A 232 3.86 -20.15 3.39
CA ASP A 232 2.57 -20.35 4.04
C ASP A 232 1.50 -19.35 3.53
N GLU A 233 0.88 -19.67 2.40
CA GLU A 233 -0.15 -18.83 1.75
C GLU A 233 -1.36 -18.52 2.65
N ARG A 234 -1.61 -19.32 3.70
CA ARG A 234 -2.72 -19.11 4.64
C ARG A 234 -2.60 -17.76 5.33
N LEU A 235 -1.39 -17.22 5.47
CA LEU A 235 -1.16 -15.89 6.05
C LEU A 235 -1.73 -14.75 5.19
N LEU A 236 -1.89 -14.93 3.87
CA LEU A 236 -2.57 -13.96 2.98
C LEU A 236 -4.06 -13.84 3.28
N TYR A 237 -4.65 -14.89 3.86
CA TYR A 237 -6.02 -14.93 4.37
C TYR A 237 -6.10 -14.49 5.85
N THR A 238 -5.15 -13.67 6.28
CA THR A 238 -5.13 -13.00 7.58
C THR A 238 -4.79 -11.51 7.36
N PRO A 239 -5.14 -10.62 8.29
CA PRO A 239 -4.78 -9.20 8.15
C PRO A 239 -3.27 -8.94 8.30
N VAL A 240 -2.46 -9.93 8.67
CA VAL A 240 -1.03 -9.73 9.01
C VAL A 240 -0.23 -9.26 7.81
N ILE A 241 -0.31 -9.98 6.69
CA ILE A 241 0.56 -9.72 5.53
C ILE A 241 0.24 -8.36 4.90
N PHE A 242 -1.05 -8.04 4.72
CA PHE A 242 -1.46 -6.73 4.21
C PHE A 242 -1.02 -5.59 5.14
N ASN A 243 -1.27 -5.70 6.45
CA ASN A 243 -0.88 -4.65 7.40
C ASN A 243 0.65 -4.45 7.43
N LYS A 244 1.42 -5.53 7.31
CA LYS A 244 2.89 -5.45 7.22
C LYS A 244 3.33 -4.81 5.90
N LEU A 245 2.77 -5.21 4.77
CA LEU A 245 3.06 -4.62 3.46
C LEU A 245 2.81 -3.11 3.48
N LYS A 246 1.61 -2.72 3.92
CA LYS A 246 1.21 -1.32 4.04
C LYS A 246 2.15 -0.55 4.95
N ARG A 247 2.46 -1.06 6.15
CA ARG A 247 3.38 -0.40 7.07
C ARG A 247 4.79 -0.28 6.46
N TYR A 248 5.30 -1.33 5.86
CA TYR A 248 6.64 -1.35 5.26
C TYR A 248 6.79 -0.31 4.15
N ILE A 249 5.82 -0.27 3.22
CA ILE A 249 5.86 0.62 2.05
C ILE A 249 5.43 2.04 2.39
N MET A 250 4.37 2.24 3.19
CA MET A 250 3.77 3.55 3.41
C MET A 250 4.31 4.28 4.64
N GLU A 251 4.73 3.55 5.69
CA GLU A 251 5.10 4.16 6.99
C GLU A 251 6.60 4.08 7.25
N LEU A 252 7.24 2.95 6.93
CA LEU A 252 8.66 2.72 7.20
C LEU A 252 9.57 3.16 6.05
N THR A 253 9.03 3.32 4.85
CA THR A 253 9.78 3.72 3.67
C THR A 253 9.58 5.22 3.39
N PRO A 254 10.66 6.00 3.20
CA PRO A 254 10.54 7.38 2.77
C PRO A 254 9.71 7.48 1.49
N GLN A 255 8.68 8.34 1.49
CA GLN A 255 7.78 8.53 0.35
C GLN A 255 8.45 9.37 -0.74
N GLN A 256 9.44 8.77 -1.40
CA GLN A 256 10.17 9.28 -2.55
C GLN A 256 10.38 8.13 -3.54
N PRO A 257 10.24 8.33 -4.86
CA PRO A 257 10.28 7.24 -5.84
C PRO A 257 11.49 6.33 -5.70
N ASP A 258 12.71 6.87 -5.60
CA ASP A 258 13.93 6.08 -5.44
C ASP A 258 13.92 5.17 -4.19
N SER A 259 13.36 5.67 -3.08
CA SER A 259 13.27 4.92 -1.83
C SER A 259 12.20 3.83 -1.90
N ILE A 260 11.07 4.13 -2.56
CA ILE A 260 9.97 3.19 -2.78
C ILE A 260 10.42 2.10 -3.75
N ASN A 261 11.07 2.43 -4.86
CA ASN A 261 11.58 1.46 -5.84
C ASN A 261 12.56 0.47 -5.21
N LYS A 262 13.47 0.95 -4.36
CA LYS A 262 14.39 0.08 -3.60
C LYS A 262 13.65 -0.84 -2.63
N ALA A 263 12.66 -0.31 -1.91
CA ALA A 263 11.87 -1.10 -0.96
C ALA A 263 10.99 -2.14 -1.67
N ALA A 264 10.37 -1.75 -2.79
CA ALA A 264 9.57 -2.63 -3.64
C ALA A 264 10.43 -3.74 -4.22
N SER A 265 11.60 -3.43 -4.80
CA SER A 265 12.52 -4.46 -5.32
C SER A 265 12.98 -5.41 -4.23
N PHE A 266 13.45 -4.89 -3.08
CA PHE A 266 13.84 -5.74 -1.95
C PHE A 266 12.74 -6.73 -1.55
N LEU A 267 11.49 -6.25 -1.47
CA LEU A 267 10.39 -7.09 -1.03
C LEU A 267 9.96 -8.09 -2.10
N ILE A 268 9.88 -7.66 -3.36
CA ILE A 268 9.48 -8.50 -4.49
C ILE A 268 10.52 -9.59 -4.73
N ASP A 269 11.81 -9.26 -4.72
CA ASP A 269 12.90 -10.22 -4.87
C ASP A 269 12.85 -11.30 -3.77
N LYS A 270 12.42 -10.94 -2.55
CA LYS A 270 12.23 -11.89 -1.44
C LYS A 270 11.06 -12.86 -1.67
N VAL A 271 10.12 -12.51 -2.56
CA VAL A 271 8.92 -13.31 -2.81
C VAL A 271 8.78 -13.90 -4.21
N LEU A 272 9.80 -13.78 -5.07
CA LEU A 272 9.75 -14.27 -6.47
C LEU A 272 9.38 -15.76 -6.58
N ASP A 273 9.86 -16.58 -5.65
CA ASP A 273 9.60 -18.03 -5.63
C ASP A 273 8.27 -18.41 -4.96
N TYR A 274 7.48 -17.42 -4.51
CA TYR A 274 6.18 -17.63 -3.86
C TYR A 274 5.07 -16.93 -4.67
N PRO A 275 4.46 -17.61 -5.66
CA PRO A 275 3.62 -16.99 -6.68
C PRO A 275 2.48 -16.12 -6.13
N GLU A 276 1.75 -16.57 -5.11
CA GLU A 276 0.63 -15.81 -4.54
C GLU A 276 1.08 -14.55 -3.80
N TYR A 277 2.22 -14.60 -3.10
CA TYR A 277 2.82 -13.41 -2.49
C TYR A 277 3.37 -12.45 -3.52
N TYR A 278 4.05 -12.97 -4.54
CA TYR A 278 4.57 -12.17 -5.63
C TYR A 278 3.46 -11.42 -6.34
N LYS A 279 2.41 -12.14 -6.75
CA LYS A 279 1.19 -11.57 -7.34
C LYS A 279 0.60 -10.50 -6.42
N PHE A 280 0.40 -10.80 -5.15
CA PHE A 280 -0.20 -9.84 -4.21
C PHE A 280 0.63 -8.56 -4.05
N PHE A 281 1.94 -8.68 -3.80
CA PHE A 281 2.82 -7.53 -3.58
C PHE A 281 3.01 -6.70 -4.84
N ALA A 282 3.23 -7.35 -6.00
CA ALA A 282 3.40 -6.65 -7.27
C ALA A 282 2.15 -5.83 -7.62
N ASN A 283 0.96 -6.42 -7.52
CA ASN A 283 -0.30 -5.73 -7.79
C ASN A 283 -0.55 -4.60 -6.79
N TRP A 284 -0.42 -4.87 -5.49
CA TRP A 284 -0.74 -3.89 -4.47
C TRP A 284 0.16 -2.64 -4.56
N ILE A 285 1.48 -2.83 -4.73
CA ILE A 285 2.42 -1.70 -4.87
C ILE A 285 2.10 -0.89 -6.15
N THR A 286 1.87 -1.57 -7.27
CA THR A 286 1.57 -0.91 -8.55
C THR A 286 0.29 -0.09 -8.48
N ILE A 287 -0.79 -0.66 -7.92
CA ILE A 287 -2.07 0.02 -7.73
C ILE A 287 -1.90 1.23 -6.80
N GLN A 288 -1.15 1.07 -5.71
CA GLN A 288 -0.99 2.11 -4.72
C GLN A 288 -0.27 3.35 -5.24
N TYR A 289 0.60 3.18 -6.25
CA TYR A 289 1.31 4.27 -6.92
C TYR A 289 0.83 4.51 -8.35
N GLU A 290 -0.40 4.12 -8.69
CA GLU A 290 -1.04 4.70 -9.87
C GLU A 290 -1.16 6.23 -9.70
N PRO A 291 -0.96 7.03 -10.76
CA PRO A 291 -0.87 8.49 -10.65
C PRO A 291 -2.01 9.17 -9.89
N THR A 292 -3.24 8.67 -10.03
CA THR A 292 -4.44 9.23 -9.37
C THR A 292 -4.67 8.74 -7.93
N LYS A 293 -3.86 7.80 -7.43
CA LYS A 293 -4.07 7.16 -6.11
C LYS A 293 -3.26 7.78 -4.98
N THR A 294 -2.30 8.64 -5.31
CA THR A 294 -1.35 9.19 -4.34
C THR A 294 -1.03 10.65 -4.62
N THR A 295 -0.52 11.35 -3.62
CA THR A 295 -0.05 12.74 -3.71
C THR A 295 1.47 12.84 -3.88
N LEU A 296 2.14 11.70 -4.14
CA LEU A 296 3.56 11.68 -4.48
C LEU A 296 3.81 12.58 -5.71
N MET A 297 4.98 13.21 -5.76
CA MET A 297 5.33 14.13 -6.85
C MET A 297 5.54 13.40 -8.18
N ASP A 298 6.01 12.15 -8.14
CA ASP A 298 6.26 11.32 -9.31
C ASP A 298 5.92 9.84 -9.02
N PRO A 299 4.63 9.52 -8.83
CA PRO A 299 4.17 8.15 -8.67
C PRO A 299 4.41 7.31 -9.92
N GLU A 300 4.44 7.93 -11.10
CA GLU A 300 4.76 7.27 -12.36
C GLU A 300 6.13 6.60 -12.31
N ALA A 301 7.14 7.19 -11.66
CA ALA A 301 8.45 6.56 -11.52
C ALA A 301 8.41 5.23 -10.73
N VAL A 302 7.45 5.09 -9.82
CA VAL A 302 7.20 3.81 -9.12
C VAL A 302 6.41 2.87 -10.02
N PHE A 303 5.35 3.35 -10.67
CA PHE A 303 4.55 2.55 -11.59
C PHE A 303 5.41 1.96 -12.72
N VAL A 304 6.20 2.80 -13.41
CA VAL A 304 7.12 2.40 -14.48
C VAL A 304 8.11 1.36 -13.98
N HIS A 305 8.76 1.61 -12.83
CA HIS A 305 9.68 0.65 -12.22
C HIS A 305 9.02 -0.70 -11.97
N MET A 306 7.79 -0.70 -11.46
CA MET A 306 7.05 -1.93 -11.20
C MET A 306 6.70 -2.68 -12.48
N ILE A 307 6.17 -1.98 -13.50
CA ILE A 307 5.78 -2.60 -14.76
C ILE A 307 6.97 -3.16 -15.51
N GLU A 308 8.04 -2.38 -15.67
CA GLU A 308 9.22 -2.77 -16.45
C GLU A 308 9.95 -3.98 -15.85
N ASN A 309 9.96 -4.09 -14.51
CA ASN A 309 10.71 -5.16 -13.83
C ASN A 309 9.85 -6.38 -13.46
N TYR A 310 8.55 -6.21 -13.23
CA TYR A 310 7.73 -7.27 -12.63
C TYR A 310 6.49 -7.64 -13.44
N PHE A 311 5.98 -6.77 -14.32
CA PHE A 311 4.86 -7.10 -15.19
C PHE A 311 5.37 -7.47 -16.59
N THR A 312 6.05 -8.61 -16.66
CA THR A 312 6.55 -9.21 -17.91
C THR A 312 5.73 -10.45 -18.25
N TYR A 313 5.77 -10.89 -19.51
CA TYR A 313 5.05 -12.09 -19.96
C TYR A 313 5.40 -13.35 -19.16
N ASP A 314 6.65 -13.46 -18.70
CA ASP A 314 7.13 -14.62 -17.94
C ASP A 314 6.82 -14.54 -16.45
N ARG A 315 6.65 -13.32 -15.91
CA ARG A 315 6.51 -13.09 -14.47
C ARG A 315 5.06 -12.86 -14.04
N ALA A 316 4.29 -12.10 -14.82
CA ALA A 316 2.89 -11.81 -14.50
C ALA A 316 1.96 -12.96 -14.92
N PHE A 317 2.17 -14.16 -14.37
CA PHE A 317 1.43 -15.38 -14.69
C PHE A 317 -0.09 -15.29 -14.45
N TRP A 318 -0.53 -14.28 -13.70
CA TRP A 318 -1.94 -14.00 -13.41
C TRP A 318 -2.62 -13.09 -14.44
N SER A 319 -1.89 -12.55 -15.42
CA SER A 319 -2.38 -11.64 -16.45
C SER A 319 -2.14 -12.21 -17.84
N ASP A 320 -3.04 -11.91 -18.76
CA ASP A 320 -2.86 -12.31 -20.15
C ASP A 320 -1.88 -11.38 -20.90
N SER A 321 -1.46 -11.79 -22.10
CA SER A 321 -0.50 -11.02 -22.89
C SER A 321 -1.02 -9.63 -23.30
N ALA A 322 -2.34 -9.47 -23.48
CA ALA A 322 -2.92 -8.18 -23.87
C ALA A 322 -2.93 -7.21 -22.67
N GLU A 323 -3.22 -7.70 -21.47
CA GLU A 323 -3.11 -6.94 -20.22
C GLU A 323 -1.68 -6.50 -19.95
N VAL A 324 -0.71 -7.42 -20.04
CA VAL A 324 0.71 -7.12 -19.86
C VAL A 324 1.18 -6.08 -20.88
N TYR A 325 0.83 -6.24 -22.16
CA TYR A 325 1.16 -5.27 -23.21
C TYR A 325 0.56 -3.88 -22.92
N SER A 326 -0.69 -3.82 -22.47
CA SER A 326 -1.37 -2.56 -22.12
C SER A 326 -0.65 -1.83 -20.98
N LEU A 327 -0.26 -2.55 -19.93
CA LEU A 327 0.51 -1.99 -18.83
C LEU A 327 1.87 -1.46 -19.29
N GLN A 328 2.59 -2.24 -20.10
CA GLN A 328 3.89 -1.83 -20.66
C GLN A 328 3.76 -0.60 -21.56
N LEU A 329 2.72 -0.51 -22.40
CA LEU A 329 2.47 0.68 -23.22
C LEU A 329 2.26 1.91 -22.34
N ARG A 330 1.43 1.80 -21.29
CA ARG A 330 1.19 2.89 -20.33
C ARG A 330 2.47 3.31 -19.60
N ALA A 331 3.29 2.36 -19.17
CA ALA A 331 4.59 2.66 -18.56
C ALA A 331 5.53 3.39 -19.54
N ASN A 332 5.58 2.96 -20.81
CA ASN A 332 6.36 3.62 -21.85
C ASN A 332 5.92 5.08 -22.09
N GLU A 333 4.61 5.36 -22.05
CA GLU A 333 4.08 6.72 -22.17
C GLU A 333 4.50 7.64 -21.01
N MET A 334 4.73 7.07 -19.82
CA MET A 334 5.15 7.81 -18.62
C MET A 334 6.67 7.99 -18.53
N ALA A 335 7.45 7.02 -19.01
CA ALA A 335 8.88 6.93 -18.81
C ALA A 335 9.67 8.14 -19.36
N GLY A 336 9.15 8.79 -20.41
CA GLY A 336 9.79 9.93 -21.06
C GLY A 336 9.88 11.19 -20.19
N SER A 337 9.02 11.34 -19.19
CA SER A 337 8.92 12.56 -18.35
C SER A 337 9.01 12.27 -16.85
N LEU A 338 9.82 11.30 -16.46
CA LEU A 338 10.12 11.05 -15.05
C LEU A 338 11.08 12.11 -14.47
N VAL A 339 10.95 12.39 -13.17
CA VAL A 339 11.87 13.25 -12.43
C VAL A 339 13.27 12.63 -12.46
N GLY A 340 14.29 13.46 -12.68
CA GLY A 340 15.68 13.05 -12.89
C GLY A 340 16.05 12.86 -14.36
N HIS A 341 15.08 12.68 -15.26
CA HIS A 341 15.33 12.56 -16.70
C HIS A 341 15.46 13.94 -17.36
N LYS A 342 16.05 13.98 -18.56
CA LYS A 342 16.00 15.18 -19.39
C LYS A 342 14.56 15.42 -19.86
N GLY A 343 14.10 16.65 -19.75
CA GLY A 343 12.81 17.07 -20.30
C GLY A 343 12.78 16.83 -21.81
N PRO A 344 11.77 16.12 -22.34
CA PRO A 344 11.60 15.99 -23.77
C PRO A 344 11.41 17.35 -24.45
N ASP A 345 11.97 17.51 -25.65
CA ASP A 345 11.72 18.71 -26.42
C ASP A 345 10.36 18.64 -27.13
N VAL A 346 9.58 19.70 -27.05
CA VAL A 346 8.30 19.85 -27.75
C VAL A 346 8.42 21.04 -28.67
N GLN A 347 8.14 20.82 -29.96
CA GLN A 347 8.16 21.85 -30.99
C GLN A 347 6.82 21.85 -31.73
N ALA A 348 6.10 22.97 -31.67
CA ALA A 348 4.81 23.13 -32.33
C ALA A 348 4.54 24.60 -32.66
N GLN A 349 3.45 24.86 -33.39
CA GLN A 349 3.09 26.20 -33.82
C GLN A 349 2.50 27.01 -32.66
N GLY A 350 2.94 28.26 -32.52
CA GLY A 350 2.41 29.23 -31.57
C GLY A 350 1.24 30.04 -32.11
N PRO A 351 0.63 30.92 -31.29
CA PRO A 351 -0.48 31.76 -31.71
C PRO A 351 -0.08 32.78 -32.80
N ASP A 352 1.20 33.11 -32.91
CA ASP A 352 1.78 33.96 -33.94
C ASP A 352 2.02 33.23 -35.28
N GLY A 353 1.74 31.93 -35.33
CA GLY A 353 1.96 31.08 -36.50
C GLY A 353 3.41 30.61 -36.69
N LYS A 354 4.32 30.95 -35.78
CA LYS A 354 5.72 30.50 -35.82
C LYS A 354 5.90 29.21 -35.02
N MET A 355 6.94 28.44 -35.36
CA MET A 355 7.34 27.30 -34.54
C MET A 355 8.07 27.78 -33.29
N HIS A 356 7.73 27.23 -32.14
CA HIS A 356 8.46 27.43 -30.88
C HIS A 356 8.82 26.05 -30.31
N ALA A 357 10.04 25.91 -29.80
CA ALA A 357 10.50 24.72 -29.11
C ALA A 357 10.90 25.01 -27.66
N ILE A 358 10.80 24.01 -26.79
CA ILE A 358 11.36 24.09 -25.42
C ILE A 358 12.86 24.35 -25.49
N SER A 359 13.56 23.72 -26.45
CA SER A 359 14.99 23.91 -26.68
C SER A 359 15.41 25.33 -27.06
N ASP A 360 14.49 26.16 -27.54
CA ASP A 360 14.77 27.55 -27.91
C ASP A 360 14.97 28.44 -26.69
N ILE A 361 14.41 28.05 -25.54
CA ILE A 361 14.46 28.82 -24.30
C ILE A 361 15.89 28.84 -23.75
N LYS A 362 16.38 30.05 -23.44
CA LYS A 362 17.72 30.28 -22.86
C LYS A 362 17.70 30.50 -21.34
N ALA A 363 16.52 30.67 -20.75
CA ALA A 363 16.41 30.78 -19.30
C ALA A 363 16.96 29.51 -18.62
N PRO A 364 17.68 29.66 -17.49
CA PRO A 364 18.18 28.53 -16.71
C PRO A 364 17.07 27.56 -16.29
N TYR A 365 15.96 28.06 -15.76
CA TYR A 365 14.82 27.25 -15.36
C TYR A 365 13.67 27.39 -16.35
N ILE A 366 12.99 26.28 -16.65
CA ILE A 366 11.82 26.26 -17.53
C ILE A 366 10.66 25.59 -16.78
N VAL A 367 9.52 26.26 -16.73
CA VAL A 367 8.26 25.66 -16.29
C VAL A 367 7.48 25.24 -17.53
N VAL A 368 7.31 23.94 -17.74
CA VAL A 368 6.43 23.42 -18.80
C VAL A 368 5.03 23.31 -18.21
N TYR A 369 4.07 24.00 -18.83
CA TYR A 369 2.70 24.09 -18.36
C TYR A 369 1.73 23.51 -19.37
N MET A 370 1.16 22.34 -19.08
CA MET A 370 0.17 21.70 -19.93
C MET A 370 -1.23 21.99 -19.41
N PHE A 371 -2.09 22.51 -20.29
CA PHE A 371 -3.40 23.03 -19.87
C PHE A 371 -4.48 22.80 -20.92
N ASN A 372 -5.72 22.74 -20.43
CA ASN A 372 -6.92 22.75 -21.24
C ASN A 372 -7.77 23.99 -20.86
N PRO A 373 -8.16 24.85 -21.82
CA PRO A 373 -9.03 26.01 -21.57
C PRO A 373 -10.33 25.73 -20.80
N ASP A 374 -10.91 24.54 -21.01
CA ASP A 374 -12.19 24.14 -20.42
C ASP A 374 -12.03 23.49 -19.03
N CYS A 375 -10.80 23.29 -18.58
CA CYS A 375 -10.52 22.76 -17.25
C CYS A 375 -10.68 23.83 -16.17
N GLU A 376 -11.57 23.58 -15.20
CA GLU A 376 -11.81 24.47 -14.05
C GLU A 376 -10.53 24.75 -13.25
N HIS A 377 -9.72 23.73 -12.96
CA HIS A 377 -8.45 23.91 -12.26
C HIS A 377 -7.44 24.72 -13.09
N CYS A 378 -7.43 24.60 -14.42
CA CYS A 378 -6.59 25.46 -15.26
C CYS A 378 -7.02 26.92 -15.13
N GLN A 379 -8.32 27.21 -15.14
CA GLN A 379 -8.86 28.57 -14.97
C GLN A 379 -8.45 29.19 -13.64
N GLU A 380 -8.31 28.38 -12.58
CA GLU A 380 -7.82 28.83 -11.27
C GLU A 380 -6.28 29.03 -11.25
N GLN A 381 -5.51 28.13 -11.86
CA GLN A 381 -4.05 28.13 -11.75
C GLN A 381 -3.36 29.06 -12.76
N SER A 382 -3.88 29.23 -13.97
CA SER A 382 -3.26 30.07 -15.02
C SER A 382 -2.99 31.52 -14.57
N PRO A 383 -3.95 32.25 -13.95
CA PRO A 383 -3.68 33.61 -13.48
C PRO A 383 -2.59 33.66 -12.40
N LYS A 384 -2.53 32.65 -11.54
CA LYS A 384 -1.47 32.53 -10.51
C LYS A 384 -0.11 32.31 -11.17
N LEU A 385 -0.06 31.49 -12.23
CA LEU A 385 1.18 31.25 -12.99
C LEU A 385 1.65 32.52 -13.69
N VAL A 386 0.73 33.34 -14.23
CA VAL A 386 1.07 34.66 -14.79
C VAL A 386 1.68 35.57 -13.74
N GLN A 387 1.11 35.62 -12.53
CA GLN A 387 1.69 36.40 -11.44
C GLN A 387 3.09 35.89 -11.07
N PHE A 388 3.25 34.58 -10.85
CA PHE A 388 4.54 33.96 -10.58
C PHE A 388 5.57 34.33 -11.66
N TYR A 389 5.20 34.22 -12.94
CA TYR A 389 6.09 34.54 -14.05
C TYR A 389 6.58 35.98 -14.02
N ARG A 390 5.71 36.96 -13.72
CA ARG A 390 6.12 38.38 -13.61
C ARG A 390 7.20 38.59 -12.55
N GLU A 391 7.14 37.84 -11.45
CA GLU A 391 8.10 37.93 -10.34
C GLU A 391 9.40 37.17 -10.62
N TRP A 392 9.34 36.11 -11.43
CA TRP A 392 10.45 35.15 -11.61
C TRP A 392 11.15 35.21 -12.97
N LYS A 393 10.57 35.88 -13.98
CA LYS A 393 11.19 36.04 -15.31
C LYS A 393 12.60 36.62 -15.22
N ASN A 394 12.74 37.73 -14.50
CA ASN A 394 14.02 38.40 -14.31
C ASN A 394 14.99 37.65 -13.36
N LYS A 395 14.53 36.56 -12.75
CA LYS A 395 15.33 35.65 -11.91
C LYS A 395 15.78 34.40 -12.68
N GLY A 396 15.57 34.36 -14.00
CA GLY A 396 16.02 33.25 -14.85
C GLY A 396 15.03 32.10 -15.00
N VAL A 397 13.73 32.38 -14.89
CA VAL A 397 12.65 31.41 -15.14
C VAL A 397 11.90 31.79 -16.41
N GLU A 398 11.69 30.84 -17.30
CA GLU A 398 10.78 30.98 -18.44
C GLU A 398 9.64 29.96 -18.35
N VAL A 399 8.48 30.26 -18.93
CA VAL A 399 7.35 29.33 -19.02
C VAL A 399 7.18 28.88 -20.47
N PHE A 400 6.86 27.60 -20.69
CA PHE A 400 6.48 27.06 -21.98
C PHE A 400 5.09 26.42 -21.86
N GLY A 401 4.08 27.04 -22.48
CA GLY A 401 2.71 26.55 -22.42
C GLY A 401 2.38 25.57 -23.53
N ILE A 402 1.71 24.47 -23.20
CA ILE A 402 1.26 23.45 -24.16
C ILE A 402 -0.26 23.28 -23.99
N GLY A 403 -1.02 23.64 -25.01
CA GLY A 403 -2.45 23.33 -25.07
C GLY A 403 -2.67 21.84 -25.33
N VAL A 404 -3.51 21.19 -24.52
CA VAL A 404 -3.92 19.79 -24.69
C VAL A 404 -5.44 19.67 -24.73
N ASP A 405 -5.96 18.70 -25.48
CA ASP A 405 -7.40 18.37 -25.58
C ASP A 405 -8.32 19.59 -25.80
N THR A 406 -7.93 20.49 -26.71
CA THR A 406 -8.66 21.72 -27.05
C THR A 406 -8.66 21.98 -28.56
N ASN A 407 -9.23 23.11 -29.00
CA ASN A 407 -9.15 23.58 -30.37
C ASN A 407 -8.45 24.95 -30.46
N THR A 408 -8.08 25.33 -31.69
CA THR A 408 -7.30 26.54 -31.96
C THR A 408 -7.99 27.83 -31.49
N GLU A 409 -9.32 27.91 -31.61
CA GLU A 409 -10.07 29.12 -31.27
C GLU A 409 -10.14 29.31 -29.74
N GLU A 410 -10.54 28.27 -29.02
CA GLU A 410 -10.61 28.26 -27.55
C GLU A 410 -9.24 28.50 -26.93
N TRP A 411 -8.22 27.81 -27.41
CA TRP A 411 -6.84 27.98 -26.94
C TRP A 411 -6.37 29.43 -27.08
N ARG A 412 -6.53 30.03 -28.27
CA ARG A 412 -6.13 31.43 -28.50
C ARG A 412 -6.93 32.41 -27.66
N ALA A 413 -8.23 32.18 -27.48
CA ALA A 413 -9.08 33.01 -26.65
C ALA A 413 -8.66 32.94 -25.17
N TYR A 414 -8.35 31.73 -24.69
CA TYR A 414 -7.90 31.49 -23.34
C TYR A 414 -6.60 32.21 -23.03
N LEU A 415 -5.59 32.10 -23.90
CA LEU A 415 -4.31 32.78 -23.72
C LEU A 415 -4.46 34.28 -23.50
N LYS A 416 -5.31 34.94 -24.31
CA LYS A 416 -5.61 36.37 -24.19
C LYS A 416 -6.37 36.69 -22.91
N LYS A 417 -7.37 35.87 -22.56
CA LYS A 417 -8.20 36.06 -21.37
C LYS A 417 -7.39 35.97 -20.08
N THR A 418 -6.43 35.06 -20.01
CA THR A 418 -5.63 34.79 -18.80
C THR A 418 -4.33 35.59 -18.75
N GLY A 419 -3.89 36.18 -19.86
CA GLY A 419 -2.61 36.90 -19.96
C GLY A 419 -1.40 35.97 -20.10
N MET A 420 -1.62 34.77 -20.63
CA MET A 420 -0.57 33.77 -20.87
C MET A 420 0.21 34.03 -22.16
N ASP A 421 -0.17 35.03 -22.94
CA ASP A 421 0.58 35.55 -24.09
C ASP A 421 1.95 36.16 -23.70
N ALA A 422 2.24 36.27 -22.40
CA ALA A 422 3.51 36.74 -21.86
C ALA A 422 4.71 35.81 -22.10
N TRP A 423 4.49 34.56 -22.51
CA TRP A 423 5.52 33.55 -22.78
C TRP A 423 5.17 32.69 -24.02
N PRO A 424 6.11 31.87 -24.55
CA PRO A 424 5.84 30.97 -25.66
C PRO A 424 4.77 29.93 -25.31
N ASN A 425 3.71 29.87 -26.12
CA ASN A 425 2.69 28.84 -26.02
C ASN A 425 2.57 28.12 -27.37
N VAL A 426 2.37 26.81 -27.33
CA VAL A 426 2.16 25.98 -28.52
C VAL A 426 0.92 25.10 -28.38
N PHE A 427 0.37 24.71 -29.52
CA PHE A 427 -0.71 23.74 -29.62
C PHE A 427 -0.52 22.91 -30.90
N ASP A 428 -0.60 21.58 -30.77
CA ASP A 428 -0.61 20.67 -31.91
C ASP A 428 -1.95 19.91 -31.93
N PRO A 429 -2.88 20.24 -32.87
CA PRO A 429 -4.18 19.58 -32.96
C PRO A 429 -4.08 18.09 -33.33
N THR A 430 -2.93 17.63 -33.84
CA THR A 430 -2.70 16.20 -34.13
C THR A 430 -2.12 15.43 -32.95
N ASN A 431 -1.73 16.13 -31.89
CA ASN A 431 -1.04 15.62 -30.70
C ASN A 431 0.32 14.92 -30.96
N LYS A 432 0.80 14.85 -32.21
CA LYS A 432 2.04 14.14 -32.59
C LYS A 432 3.29 14.75 -31.96
N ALA A 433 3.31 16.06 -31.76
CA ALA A 433 4.45 16.76 -31.18
C ALA A 433 4.58 16.57 -29.66
N ILE A 434 3.51 16.10 -28.99
CA ILE A 434 3.36 16.05 -27.52
C ILE A 434 3.25 14.59 -27.03
N TYR A 435 2.55 13.73 -27.75
CA TYR A 435 2.29 12.33 -27.37
C TYR A 435 3.58 11.56 -27.06
N GLY A 436 3.56 10.80 -25.96
CA GLY A 436 4.70 9.99 -25.50
C GLY A 436 5.91 10.78 -25.01
N LYS A 437 5.82 12.12 -24.91
CA LYS A 437 6.88 12.97 -24.37
C LYS A 437 6.60 13.33 -22.92
N TYR A 438 5.57 14.14 -22.71
CA TYR A 438 5.10 14.50 -21.38
C TYR A 438 3.80 13.77 -21.09
N PHE A 439 3.78 13.01 -20.00
CA PHE A 439 2.56 12.36 -19.53
C PHE A 439 1.61 13.39 -18.91
N VAL A 440 0.35 13.38 -19.36
CA VAL A 440 -0.73 14.23 -18.82
C VAL A 440 -1.86 13.30 -18.43
N ASP A 441 -2.09 13.12 -17.15
CA ASP A 441 -3.28 12.40 -16.67
C ASP A 441 -4.42 13.39 -16.37
N ILE A 442 -4.09 14.49 -15.68
CA ILE A 442 -5.04 15.52 -15.29
C ILE A 442 -4.44 16.89 -15.62
N THR A 443 -5.23 17.75 -16.26
CA THR A 443 -4.83 19.15 -16.44
C THR A 443 -5.27 20.01 -15.25
N PRO A 444 -4.51 21.07 -14.88
CA PRO A 444 -3.21 21.39 -15.41
C PRO A 444 -2.12 20.46 -14.89
N GLU A 445 -1.11 20.23 -15.72
CA GLU A 445 0.12 19.51 -15.34
C GLU A 445 1.32 20.45 -15.48
N LEU A 446 2.25 20.39 -14.53
CA LEU A 446 3.38 21.31 -14.42
C LEU A 446 4.68 20.56 -14.22
N TYR A 447 5.66 20.80 -15.09
CA TYR A 447 7.03 20.29 -14.92
C TYR A 447 8.00 21.44 -14.71
N VAL A 448 9.02 21.23 -13.87
CA VAL A 448 10.12 22.18 -13.69
C VAL A 448 11.41 21.55 -14.21
N LEU A 449 12.02 22.20 -15.19
CA LEU A 449 13.32 21.86 -15.75
C LEU A 449 14.37 22.78 -15.16
N ASN A 450 15.49 22.19 -14.74
CA ASN A 450 16.64 22.93 -14.22
C ASN A 450 17.61 23.36 -15.35
N PRO A 451 18.74 24.03 -15.04
CA PRO A 451 19.72 24.48 -16.04
C PRO A 451 20.29 23.37 -16.92
N ASP A 452 20.34 22.14 -16.42
CA ASP A 452 20.79 20.97 -17.19
C ASP A 452 19.66 20.40 -18.07
N ARG A 453 18.47 21.01 -18.09
CA ARG A 453 17.24 20.49 -18.70
C ARG A 453 16.74 19.19 -18.07
N THR A 454 17.14 18.92 -16.83
CA THR A 454 16.61 17.78 -16.06
C THR A 454 15.31 18.18 -15.38
N ILE A 455 14.29 17.31 -15.43
CA ILE A 455 13.04 17.45 -14.68
C ILE A 455 13.37 17.28 -13.20
N ILE A 456 13.15 18.32 -12.40
CA ILE A 456 13.39 18.29 -10.95
C ILE A 456 12.11 18.16 -10.12
N ALA A 457 10.96 18.41 -10.75
CA ALA A 457 9.65 18.23 -10.15
C ALA A 457 8.57 18.18 -11.24
N LYS A 458 7.46 17.51 -10.91
CA LYS A 458 6.20 17.56 -11.67
C LYS A 458 4.99 17.53 -10.73
N ASN A 459 3.77 17.56 -11.28
CA ASN A 459 2.51 17.55 -10.52
C ASN A 459 2.48 18.61 -9.40
N LEU A 460 2.93 19.83 -9.73
CA LEU A 460 3.04 20.93 -8.78
C LEU A 460 1.81 21.85 -8.85
N LYS A 461 1.45 22.43 -7.71
CA LYS A 461 0.67 23.69 -7.68
C LYS A 461 1.61 24.87 -7.94
N VAL A 462 1.08 25.95 -8.51
CA VAL A 462 1.89 27.14 -8.87
C VAL A 462 2.68 27.69 -7.67
N ASN A 463 2.07 27.70 -6.48
CA ASN A 463 2.72 28.21 -5.26
C ASN A 463 3.89 27.34 -4.76
N GLN A 464 4.11 26.16 -5.32
CA GLN A 464 5.22 25.27 -4.97
C GLN A 464 6.45 25.47 -5.88
N ILE A 465 6.29 26.10 -7.06
CA ILE A 465 7.35 26.23 -8.08
C ILE A 465 8.58 26.95 -7.52
N ALA A 466 8.37 28.11 -6.87
CA ALA A 466 9.44 28.92 -6.28
C ALA A 466 10.35 28.09 -5.36
N LYS A 467 9.74 27.37 -4.41
CA LYS A 467 10.45 26.54 -3.42
C LYS A 467 11.26 25.43 -4.08
N VAL A 468 10.75 24.82 -5.15
CA VAL A 468 11.48 23.79 -5.90
C VAL A 468 12.72 24.37 -6.56
N ILE A 469 12.57 25.51 -7.24
CA ILE A 469 13.67 26.20 -7.91
C ILE A 469 14.73 26.65 -6.89
N GLU A 470 14.31 27.30 -5.79
CA GLU A 470 15.22 27.76 -4.73
C GLU A 470 16.03 26.61 -4.14
N ARG A 471 15.37 25.47 -3.86
CA ARG A 471 16.05 24.28 -3.34
C ARG A 471 17.08 23.71 -4.34
N ASP A 472 16.79 23.72 -5.63
CA ASP A 472 17.76 23.30 -6.66
C ASP A 472 18.92 24.28 -6.77
N MET A 473 18.66 25.59 -6.71
CA MET A 473 19.69 26.63 -6.69
C MET A 473 20.64 26.47 -5.49
N GLU A 474 20.10 26.17 -4.30
CA GLU A 474 20.89 25.93 -3.09
C GLU A 474 21.80 24.71 -3.23
N LYS A 475 21.33 23.61 -3.84
CA LYS A 475 22.14 22.41 -4.07
C LYS A 475 23.27 22.61 -5.07
N ARG A 476 23.16 23.62 -5.93
CA ARG A 476 24.15 23.95 -6.97
C ARG A 476 25.22 24.95 -6.51
N ARG A 477 25.04 25.55 -5.34
CA ARG A 477 26.06 26.37 -4.67
C ARG A 477 27.00 25.46 -3.89
#